data_AF-A0A1Y2FZV5-F1
#
_entry.id   AF-A0A1Y2FZV5-F1
#
_cell.length_a   1.000
_cell.length_b   1.000
_cell.length_c   1.000
_cell.angle_alpha   90.00
_cell.angle_beta   90.00
_cell.angle_gamma   90.00
#
_symmetry.space_group_name_H-M   'P 1'
#
loop_
_entity.id
_entity.type
_entity.pdbx_description
1 polymer ?
#
loop_
_entity_poly.entity_id
_entity_poly.type
_entity_poly.pdbx_seq_one_letter_code
_entity_poly.pdbx_strand_id
1 'polypeptide(L)'
;MSLALQVFYDASKDSSEYRFGDSIRALTQTDKEALVEFESGRKEAFDAVVLADGLGSRSRSLVFEPEAVTFESVGACTAYFSIPPLPPDAPWSQIWSTTQRRCMWLRPAPAAPPEPSTTLACLLVALDSSNQHLFTDHRSLTPEEQKQVWEKLYRGAGWQTDRVLDQMERAEDFHSVEMTQVKIEQWHRGRVVLVGDAAYCPSPLSGMGTSSAVTGAYVLGQELGKAASSLGRLEDVTKAFESYDSIVRPYVEQKQNEIIPPWVRRMIWPESALGVKTVQLAMSGLGWMMNREVVQRWAKRVQDEEDEGLAFVEGSDELNILHHPTSTSTSVSLHNIAHPQSRRTPSSPSSPSISLLRRTFAVLHLTTHA
;
A
#
# COMPACT_ATOMS: atom_id res chain seq x y z
N MET A 1 9.74 -12.50 -5.00
CA MET A 1 9.61 -11.55 -3.87
C MET A 1 9.61 -10.13 -4.44
N SER A 2 8.74 -9.22 -3.99
CA SER A 2 8.72 -7.84 -4.54
C SER A 2 10.01 -7.09 -4.17
N LEU A 3 10.42 -6.11 -4.99
CA LEU A 3 11.66 -5.34 -4.77
C LEU A 3 11.70 -4.68 -3.38
N ALA A 4 10.55 -4.20 -2.88
CA ALA A 4 10.46 -3.60 -1.55
C ALA A 4 10.71 -4.62 -0.43
N LEU A 5 10.16 -5.83 -0.55
CA LEU A 5 10.40 -6.90 0.42
C LEU A 5 11.86 -7.37 0.38
N GLN A 6 12.48 -7.40 -0.80
CA GLN A 6 13.89 -7.73 -0.96
C GLN A 6 14.79 -6.77 -0.19
N VAL A 7 14.50 -5.47 -0.22
CA VAL A 7 15.25 -4.47 0.55
C VAL A 7 15.19 -4.75 2.05
N PHE A 8 13.99 -5.04 2.59
CA PHE A 8 13.86 -5.35 4.02
C PHE A 8 14.56 -6.66 4.37
N TYR A 9 14.40 -7.71 3.56
CA TYR A 9 15.07 -8.98 3.77
C TYR A 9 16.59 -8.84 3.76
N ASP A 10 17.15 -8.16 2.75
CA ASP A 10 18.60 -7.97 2.65
C ASP A 10 19.17 -7.13 3.80
N ALA A 11 18.38 -6.20 4.36
CA ALA A 11 18.78 -5.37 5.49
C ALA A 11 18.85 -6.14 6.82
N SER A 12 18.14 -7.26 6.98
CA SER A 12 18.05 -7.99 8.26
C SER A 12 18.42 -9.47 8.20
N LYS A 13 18.69 -10.05 7.01
CA LYS A 13 19.06 -11.48 6.86
C LYS A 13 20.27 -11.91 7.68
N ASP A 14 21.20 -11.00 7.98
CA ASP A 14 22.42 -11.30 8.73
C ASP A 14 22.23 -11.16 10.25
N SER A 15 21.14 -10.53 10.69
CA SER A 15 20.83 -10.26 12.12
C SER A 15 19.57 -10.95 12.62
N SER A 16 18.82 -11.63 11.74
CA SER A 16 17.56 -12.29 12.03
C SER A 16 17.51 -13.69 11.42
N GLU A 17 16.91 -14.64 12.13
CA GLU A 17 16.67 -15.98 11.57
C GLU A 17 15.40 -15.96 10.70
N TYR A 18 15.52 -16.38 9.44
CA TYR A 18 14.40 -16.53 8.51
C TYR A 18 14.06 -18.00 8.31
N ARG A 19 12.79 -18.36 8.55
CA ARG A 19 12.25 -19.70 8.31
C ARG A 19 11.11 -19.60 7.30
N PHE A 20 11.35 -20.10 6.09
CA PHE A 20 10.36 -20.16 5.02
C PHE A 20 9.71 -21.56 4.95
N GLY A 21 8.48 -21.61 4.46
CA GLY A 21 7.75 -22.87 4.30
C GLY A 21 7.19 -23.47 5.60
N ASP A 22 7.11 -22.66 6.67
CA ASP A 22 6.50 -23.03 7.94
C ASP A 22 5.52 -21.93 8.40
N SER A 23 4.60 -22.27 9.29
CA SER A 23 3.60 -21.33 9.81
C SER A 23 3.17 -21.69 11.23
N ILE A 24 2.66 -20.71 11.98
CA ILE A 24 2.13 -20.92 13.32
C ILE A 24 0.85 -21.75 13.24
N ARG A 25 0.84 -22.88 13.95
CA ARG A 25 -0.31 -23.76 14.12
C ARG A 25 -1.09 -23.43 15.39
N ALA A 26 -0.38 -23.20 16.49
CA ALA A 26 -0.99 -22.84 17.78
C ALA A 26 -0.11 -21.86 18.55
N LEU A 27 -0.75 -21.03 19.37
CA LEU A 27 -0.10 -20.01 20.17
C LEU A 27 -0.75 -19.98 21.55
N THR A 28 0.02 -20.29 22.59
CA THR A 28 -0.41 -20.17 23.99
C THR A 28 0.56 -19.28 24.75
N GLN A 29 0.16 -18.80 25.93
CA GLN A 29 0.93 -17.78 26.66
C GLN A 29 0.93 -18.08 28.16
N THR A 30 2.02 -17.70 28.80
CA THR A 30 2.16 -17.66 30.27
C THR A 30 2.68 -16.28 30.69
N ASP A 31 2.77 -16.05 31.99
CA ASP A 31 3.40 -14.84 32.54
C ASP A 31 4.89 -14.71 32.19
N LYS A 32 5.53 -15.76 31.66
CA LYS A 32 6.97 -15.79 31.35
C LYS A 32 7.28 -15.81 29.86
N GLU A 33 6.47 -16.50 29.07
CA GLU A 33 6.77 -16.77 27.66
C GLU A 33 5.50 -17.02 26.85
N ALA A 34 5.59 -16.73 25.55
CA ALA A 34 4.65 -17.16 24.52
C ALA A 34 5.17 -18.46 23.89
N LEU A 35 4.35 -19.50 23.90
CA LEU A 35 4.66 -20.82 23.37
C LEU A 35 4.04 -20.97 21.97
N VAL A 36 4.91 -21.11 20.97
CA VAL A 36 4.53 -21.23 19.56
C VAL A 36 4.70 -22.68 19.13
N GLU A 37 3.63 -23.30 18.60
CA GLU A 37 3.70 -24.55 17.85
C GLU A 37 3.58 -24.24 16.35
N PHE A 38 4.50 -24.80 15.56
CA PHE A 38 4.54 -24.64 14.12
C PHE A 38 3.90 -25.84 13.41
N GLU A 39 3.48 -25.67 12.16
CA GLU A 39 2.91 -26.76 11.34
C GLU A 39 3.93 -27.89 11.09
N SER A 40 5.23 -27.58 11.11
CA SER A 40 6.30 -28.58 11.11
C SER A 40 6.34 -29.49 12.35
N GLY A 41 5.54 -29.19 13.38
CA GLY A 41 5.53 -29.87 14.69
C GLY A 41 6.57 -29.32 15.68
N ARG A 42 7.39 -28.34 15.26
CA ARG A 42 8.34 -27.66 16.13
C ARG A 42 7.60 -26.86 17.21
N LYS A 43 8.21 -26.76 18.40
CA LYS A 43 7.74 -25.94 19.51
C LYS A 43 8.87 -25.05 20.02
N GLU A 44 8.62 -23.76 20.14
CA GLU A 44 9.58 -22.78 20.64
C GLU A 44 8.89 -21.79 21.60
N ALA A 45 9.66 -21.23 22.51
CA ALA A 45 9.21 -20.25 23.49
C ALA A 45 9.87 -18.89 23.21
N PHE A 46 9.10 -17.82 23.33
CA PHE A 46 9.53 -16.45 23.04
C PHE A 46 9.08 -15.50 24.15
N ASP A 47 9.89 -14.47 24.44
CA ASP A 47 9.49 -13.41 25.38
C ASP A 47 8.30 -12.59 24.85
N ALA A 48 8.26 -12.38 23.53
CA ALA A 48 7.20 -11.66 22.83
C ALA A 48 7.00 -12.23 21.43
N VAL A 49 5.77 -12.15 20.92
CA VAL A 49 5.42 -12.56 19.55
C VAL A 49 4.75 -11.41 18.82
N VAL A 50 5.27 -11.06 17.65
CA VAL A 50 4.71 -10.02 16.78
C VAL A 50 4.06 -10.70 15.58
N LEU A 51 2.75 -10.49 15.41
CA LEU A 51 2.00 -11.03 14.28
C LEU A 51 1.88 -9.96 13.18
N ALA A 52 2.50 -10.26 12.03
CA ALA A 52 2.58 -9.38 10.85
C ALA A 52 2.07 -10.06 9.58
N ASP A 53 1.14 -11.02 9.72
CA ASP A 53 0.63 -11.90 8.65
C ASP A 53 -0.56 -11.30 7.85
N GLY A 54 -0.67 -9.96 7.88
CA GLY A 54 -1.52 -9.18 6.97
C GLY A 54 -3.03 -9.24 7.24
N LEU A 55 -3.81 -8.72 6.29
CA LEU A 55 -5.28 -8.60 6.42
C LEU A 55 -5.96 -9.94 6.74
N GLY A 56 -5.54 -10.99 6.04
CA GLY A 56 -6.02 -12.37 6.20
C GLY A 56 -5.41 -13.13 7.37
N SER A 57 -4.80 -12.44 8.34
CA SER A 57 -4.09 -13.02 9.48
C SER A 57 -4.85 -14.17 10.12
N ARG A 58 -4.29 -15.38 9.98
CA ARG A 58 -4.76 -16.59 10.66
C ARG A 58 -4.23 -16.62 12.09
N SER A 59 -3.02 -16.10 12.31
CA SER A 59 -2.42 -16.10 13.65
C SER A 59 -3.15 -15.15 14.60
N ARG A 60 -3.77 -14.07 14.12
CA ARG A 60 -4.62 -13.19 14.93
C ARG A 60 -5.77 -13.96 15.58
N SER A 61 -6.42 -14.87 14.85
CA SER A 61 -7.52 -15.69 15.39
C SER A 61 -7.10 -16.71 16.44
N LEU A 62 -5.79 -16.96 16.62
CA LEU A 62 -5.29 -17.82 17.70
C LEU A 62 -5.24 -17.10 19.06
N VAL A 63 -5.39 -15.77 19.09
CA VAL A 63 -5.15 -14.94 20.28
C VAL A 63 -6.31 -14.00 20.58
N PHE A 64 -6.93 -13.45 19.55
CA PHE A 64 -8.03 -12.50 19.66
C PHE A 64 -9.35 -13.22 19.42
N GLU A 65 -10.33 -12.96 20.29
CA GLU A 65 -11.70 -13.41 20.06
C GLU A 65 -12.26 -12.76 18.79
N PRO A 66 -13.12 -13.46 18.01
CA PRO A 66 -13.72 -12.91 16.80
C PRO A 66 -14.38 -11.54 17.02
N GLU A 67 -15.02 -11.33 18.17
CA GLU A 67 -15.72 -10.09 18.53
C GLU A 67 -14.77 -8.90 18.76
N ALA A 68 -13.50 -9.15 19.03
CA ALA A 68 -12.50 -8.10 19.20
C ALA A 68 -12.02 -7.51 17.86
N VAL A 69 -12.40 -8.11 16.72
CA VAL A 69 -11.93 -7.72 15.39
C VAL A 69 -13.11 -7.34 14.50
N THR A 70 -13.19 -6.06 14.15
CA THR A 70 -14.19 -5.55 13.20
C THR A 70 -13.56 -5.41 11.81
N PHE A 71 -14.23 -5.97 10.80
CA PHE A 71 -13.91 -5.71 9.39
C PHE A 71 -14.95 -4.74 8.82
N GLU A 72 -14.53 -3.53 8.48
CA GLU A 72 -15.42 -2.54 7.86
C GLU A 72 -15.20 -2.51 6.36
N SER A 73 -16.25 -2.82 5.60
CA SER A 73 -16.22 -2.70 4.13
C SER A 73 -16.12 -1.24 3.72
N VAL A 74 -15.25 -0.95 2.75
CA VAL A 74 -15.21 0.37 2.08
C VAL A 74 -16.20 0.43 0.91
N GLY A 75 -16.93 -0.64 0.64
CA GLY A 75 -17.91 -0.75 -0.43
C GLY A 75 -17.26 -0.77 -1.81
N ALA A 76 -16.15 -1.50 -1.94
CA ALA A 76 -15.45 -1.73 -3.20
C ALA A 76 -14.71 -3.06 -3.17
N CYS A 77 -14.54 -3.67 -4.34
CA CYS A 77 -13.73 -4.87 -4.55
C CYS A 77 -12.63 -4.57 -5.56
N THR A 78 -11.54 -5.35 -5.48
CA THR A 78 -10.48 -5.32 -6.49
C THR A 78 -9.98 -6.72 -6.82
N ALA A 79 -9.53 -6.89 -8.05
CA ALA A 79 -8.65 -7.99 -8.43
C ALA A 79 -7.35 -7.43 -9.00
N TYR A 80 -6.25 -8.10 -8.75
CA TYR A 80 -4.96 -7.74 -9.33
C TYR A 80 -4.12 -8.97 -9.66
N PHE A 81 -3.35 -8.86 -10.74
CA PHE A 81 -2.52 -9.94 -11.30
C PHE A 81 -1.51 -9.36 -12.31
N SER A 82 -0.43 -10.09 -12.57
CA SER A 82 0.58 -9.69 -13.54
C SER A 82 0.18 -10.11 -14.97
N ILE A 83 0.43 -9.22 -15.93
CA ILE A 83 0.26 -9.50 -17.36
C ILE A 83 1.55 -9.15 -18.13
N PRO A 84 1.83 -9.81 -19.28
CA PRO A 84 2.93 -9.42 -20.15
C PRO A 84 2.80 -7.96 -20.57
N PRO A 85 3.87 -7.15 -20.49
CA PRO A 85 3.79 -5.72 -20.77
C PRO A 85 3.70 -5.47 -22.28
N LEU A 86 2.92 -4.46 -22.67
CA LEU A 86 2.97 -3.88 -24.00
C LEU A 86 3.64 -2.50 -23.97
N PRO A 87 4.21 -2.03 -25.10
CA PRO A 87 4.85 -0.72 -25.16
C PRO A 87 4.01 0.43 -24.59
N PRO A 88 2.67 0.50 -24.79
CA PRO A 88 1.85 1.55 -24.20
C PRO A 88 1.69 1.48 -22.68
N ASP A 89 1.92 0.32 -22.04
CA ASP A 89 1.75 0.14 -20.59
C ASP A 89 2.83 0.88 -19.77
N ALA A 90 3.84 1.41 -20.45
CA ALA A 90 4.99 2.09 -19.88
C ALA A 90 5.22 3.46 -20.56
N PRO A 91 5.91 4.39 -19.89
CA PRO A 91 6.48 4.28 -18.55
C PRO A 91 5.48 4.59 -17.42
N TRP A 92 4.23 4.91 -17.76
CA TRP A 92 3.27 5.47 -16.82
C TRP A 92 2.12 4.53 -16.50
N SER A 93 1.67 4.62 -15.25
CA SER A 93 0.37 4.08 -14.83
C SER A 93 -0.76 4.64 -15.69
N GLN A 94 -1.68 3.79 -16.11
CA GLN A 94 -2.88 4.17 -16.83
C GLN A 94 -4.11 3.77 -16.02
N ILE A 95 -4.95 4.74 -15.73
CA ILE A 95 -6.22 4.54 -15.05
C ILE A 95 -7.34 4.82 -16.05
N TRP A 96 -8.27 3.89 -16.16
CA TRP A 96 -9.42 3.99 -17.05
C TRP A 96 -10.70 3.71 -16.26
N SER A 97 -11.52 4.74 -16.09
CA SER A 97 -12.85 4.61 -15.50
C SER A 97 -13.90 4.37 -16.59
N THR A 98 -14.86 3.52 -16.30
CA THR A 98 -15.99 3.22 -17.20
C THR A 98 -17.31 3.19 -16.42
N THR A 99 -18.41 2.99 -17.14
CA THR A 99 -19.76 2.92 -16.57
C THR A 99 -19.91 1.77 -15.58
N GLN A 100 -21.02 1.76 -14.84
CA GLN A 100 -21.32 0.76 -13.82
C GLN A 100 -20.25 0.69 -12.73
N ARG A 101 -19.67 1.86 -12.38
CA ARG A 101 -18.76 2.01 -11.25
C ARG A 101 -17.55 1.08 -11.33
N ARG A 102 -16.96 0.97 -12.52
CA ARG A 102 -15.74 0.19 -12.77
C ARG A 102 -14.55 1.07 -13.10
N CYS A 103 -13.37 0.63 -12.67
CA CYS A 103 -12.11 1.27 -12.96
C CYS A 103 -11.04 0.20 -13.18
N MET A 104 -10.28 0.31 -14.28
CA MET A 104 -9.12 -0.53 -14.54
C MET A 104 -7.85 0.31 -14.42
N TRP A 105 -6.84 -0.22 -13.73
CA TRP A 105 -5.55 0.42 -13.56
C TRP A 105 -4.44 -0.53 -14.02
N LEU A 106 -3.70 -0.11 -15.05
CA LEU A 106 -2.48 -0.79 -15.48
C LEU A 106 -1.28 -0.04 -14.94
N ARG A 107 -0.40 -0.73 -14.22
CA ARG A 107 0.80 -0.14 -13.63
C ARG A 107 2.05 -0.88 -14.12
N PRO A 108 3.04 -0.18 -14.71
CA PRO A 108 4.30 -0.82 -15.05
C PRO A 108 4.99 -1.38 -13.80
N ALA A 109 5.43 -2.63 -13.89
CA ALA A 109 6.17 -3.34 -12.85
C ALA A 109 7.53 -3.78 -13.42
N PRO A 110 8.50 -2.86 -13.52
CA PRO A 110 9.80 -3.18 -14.05
C PRO A 110 10.54 -4.13 -13.12
N ALA A 111 11.15 -5.15 -13.69
CA ALA A 111 12.00 -6.11 -12.98
C ALA A 111 13.46 -5.94 -13.40
N ALA A 112 14.38 -6.31 -12.51
CA ALA A 112 15.80 -6.39 -12.86
C ALA A 112 16.07 -7.68 -13.63
N PRO A 113 16.89 -7.65 -14.71
CA PRO A 113 17.28 -8.87 -15.40
C PRO A 113 17.89 -9.90 -14.43
N PRO A 114 17.61 -11.21 -14.60
CA PRO A 114 16.95 -11.84 -15.76
C PRO A 114 15.42 -11.86 -15.70
N GLU A 115 14.81 -11.37 -14.62
CA GLU A 115 13.36 -11.42 -14.44
C GLU A 115 12.63 -10.56 -15.50
N PRO A 116 11.57 -11.09 -16.14
CA PRO A 116 10.82 -10.33 -17.11
C PRO A 116 10.06 -9.19 -16.41
N SER A 117 10.09 -8.00 -17.00
CA SER A 117 9.19 -6.92 -16.57
C SER A 117 7.74 -7.29 -16.86
N THR A 118 6.83 -6.81 -16.02
CA THR A 118 5.38 -7.05 -16.16
C THR A 118 4.59 -5.75 -16.14
N THR A 119 3.31 -5.85 -16.47
CA THR A 119 2.30 -4.84 -16.13
C THR A 119 1.42 -5.44 -15.04
N LEU A 120 1.28 -4.75 -13.91
CA LEU A 120 0.28 -5.11 -12.90
C LEU A 120 -1.08 -4.58 -13.39
N ALA A 121 -2.02 -5.48 -13.65
CA ALA A 121 -3.39 -5.14 -13.94
C ALA A 121 -4.21 -5.16 -12.65
N CYS A 122 -4.95 -4.08 -12.39
CA CYS A 122 -5.89 -3.98 -11.29
C CYS A 122 -7.29 -3.69 -11.85
N LEU A 123 -8.25 -4.56 -11.57
CA LEU A 123 -9.68 -4.33 -11.80
C LEU A 123 -10.30 -3.84 -10.49
N LEU A 124 -11.14 -2.81 -10.54
CA LEU A 124 -11.78 -2.22 -9.37
C LEU A 124 -13.26 -1.99 -9.62
N VAL A 125 -14.12 -2.25 -8.64
CA VAL A 125 -15.54 -1.94 -8.73
C VAL A 125 -16.03 -1.38 -7.40
N ALA A 126 -16.79 -0.28 -7.43
CA ALA A 126 -17.51 0.17 -6.24
C ALA A 126 -18.85 -0.57 -6.14
N LEU A 127 -19.14 -1.08 -4.95
CA LEU A 127 -20.31 -1.90 -4.69
C LEU A 127 -21.58 -1.05 -4.54
N ASP A 128 -22.68 -1.60 -5.02
CA ASP A 128 -24.05 -1.14 -4.78
C ASP A 128 -25.03 -2.30 -4.86
N SER A 129 -26.33 -2.00 -4.71
CA SER A 129 -27.39 -3.00 -4.75
C SER A 129 -27.43 -3.82 -6.06
N SER A 130 -26.90 -3.29 -7.16
CA SER A 130 -26.89 -3.97 -8.46
C SER A 130 -25.79 -5.02 -8.61
N ASN A 131 -24.68 -4.88 -7.87
CA ASN A 131 -23.49 -5.73 -8.06
C ASN A 131 -22.95 -6.38 -6.78
N GLN A 132 -23.37 -5.94 -5.58
CA GLN A 132 -22.89 -6.48 -4.30
C GLN A 132 -23.10 -7.98 -4.16
N HIS A 133 -24.19 -8.50 -4.74
CA HIS A 133 -24.54 -9.92 -4.70
C HIS A 133 -23.53 -10.82 -5.43
N LEU A 134 -22.72 -10.26 -6.33
CA LEU A 134 -21.66 -10.98 -7.05
C LEU A 134 -20.44 -11.23 -6.16
N PHE A 135 -20.32 -10.49 -5.06
CA PHE A 135 -19.20 -10.56 -4.11
C PHE A 135 -19.65 -11.07 -2.73
N THR A 136 -20.87 -11.60 -2.61
CA THR A 136 -21.33 -12.28 -1.39
C THR A 136 -20.42 -13.48 -1.14
N ASP A 137 -19.92 -13.62 0.09
CA ASP A 137 -18.98 -14.67 0.49
C ASP A 137 -17.75 -14.78 -0.43
N HIS A 138 -17.31 -13.66 -1.02
CA HIS A 138 -16.23 -13.62 -2.02
C HIS A 138 -14.94 -14.31 -1.57
N ARG A 139 -14.63 -14.26 -0.27
CA ARG A 139 -13.46 -14.93 0.33
C ARG A 139 -13.57 -16.45 0.34
N SER A 140 -14.78 -17.00 0.26
CA SER A 140 -15.04 -18.44 0.22
C SER A 140 -15.02 -19.01 -1.19
N LEU A 141 -15.03 -18.15 -2.21
CA LEU A 141 -14.94 -18.56 -3.62
C LEU A 141 -13.53 -19.07 -3.96
N THR A 142 -13.47 -20.06 -4.83
CA THR A 142 -12.22 -20.49 -5.47
C THR A 142 -11.66 -19.38 -6.36
N PRO A 143 -10.34 -19.34 -6.62
CA PRO A 143 -9.75 -18.37 -7.55
C PRO A 143 -10.43 -18.38 -8.92
N GLU A 144 -10.82 -19.54 -9.43
CA GLU A 144 -11.52 -19.69 -10.71
C GLU A 144 -12.92 -19.05 -10.69
N GLU A 145 -13.70 -19.26 -9.61
CA GLU A 145 -15.00 -18.62 -9.43
C GLU A 145 -14.86 -17.09 -9.30
N GLN A 146 -13.83 -16.62 -8.58
CA GLN A 146 -13.54 -15.19 -8.48
C GLN A 146 -13.21 -14.60 -9.87
N LYS A 147 -12.37 -15.28 -10.68
CA LYS A 147 -12.08 -14.86 -12.06
C LYS A 147 -13.34 -14.75 -12.91
N GLN A 148 -14.28 -15.70 -12.79
CA GLN A 148 -15.57 -15.65 -13.52
C GLN A 148 -16.42 -14.44 -13.13
N VAL A 149 -16.43 -14.05 -11.84
CA VAL A 149 -17.11 -12.83 -11.37
C VAL A 149 -16.53 -11.59 -12.08
N TRP A 150 -15.21 -11.45 -12.11
CA TRP A 150 -14.55 -10.33 -12.77
C TRP A 150 -14.74 -10.33 -14.28
N GLU A 151 -14.70 -11.50 -14.91
CA GLU A 151 -14.96 -11.66 -16.33
C GLU A 151 -16.38 -11.20 -16.69
N LYS A 152 -17.39 -11.64 -15.94
CA LYS A 152 -18.78 -11.19 -16.12
C LYS A 152 -18.93 -9.69 -15.95
N LEU A 153 -18.19 -9.09 -15.00
CA LEU A 153 -18.24 -7.65 -14.72
C LEU A 153 -17.58 -6.79 -15.79
N TYR A 154 -16.50 -7.27 -16.41
CA TYR A 154 -15.66 -6.46 -17.31
C TYR A 154 -15.78 -6.81 -18.79
N ARG A 155 -16.40 -7.95 -19.15
CA ARG A 155 -16.56 -8.33 -20.55
C ARG A 155 -17.30 -7.24 -21.33
N GLY A 156 -16.70 -6.81 -22.44
CA GLY A 156 -17.27 -5.78 -23.31
C GLY A 156 -17.29 -4.37 -22.70
N ALA A 157 -16.59 -4.13 -21.59
CA ALA A 157 -16.55 -2.80 -20.98
C ALA A 157 -15.70 -1.80 -21.81
N GLY A 158 -14.73 -2.30 -22.61
CA GLY A 158 -13.96 -1.52 -23.58
C GLY A 158 -12.48 -1.34 -23.21
N TRP A 159 -11.78 -0.45 -23.93
CA TRP A 159 -10.34 -0.23 -23.78
C TRP A 159 -9.53 -1.53 -23.94
N GLN A 160 -8.80 -1.97 -22.90
CA GLN A 160 -7.96 -3.17 -22.94
C GLN A 160 -8.56 -4.35 -22.15
N THR A 161 -9.87 -4.32 -21.86
CA THR A 161 -10.48 -5.34 -21.00
C THR A 161 -10.35 -6.75 -21.57
N ASP A 162 -10.49 -6.94 -22.88
CA ASP A 162 -10.40 -8.28 -23.48
C ASP A 162 -9.00 -8.88 -23.26
N ARG A 163 -7.95 -8.10 -23.54
CA ARG A 163 -6.56 -8.49 -23.25
C ARG A 163 -6.36 -8.81 -21.77
N VAL A 164 -6.87 -7.96 -20.88
CA VAL A 164 -6.67 -8.11 -19.44
C VAL A 164 -7.40 -9.35 -18.91
N LEU A 165 -8.61 -9.62 -19.39
CA LEU A 165 -9.40 -10.81 -19.04
C LEU A 165 -8.77 -12.10 -19.57
N ASP A 166 -8.26 -12.09 -20.81
CA ASP A 166 -7.55 -13.25 -21.39
C ASP A 166 -6.30 -13.64 -20.58
N GLN A 167 -5.60 -12.65 -20.03
CA GLN A 167 -4.44 -12.87 -19.15
C GLN A 167 -4.86 -13.25 -17.74
N MET A 168 -5.96 -12.69 -17.22
CA MET A 168 -6.53 -13.04 -15.91
C MET A 168 -6.83 -14.53 -15.80
N GLU A 169 -7.39 -15.12 -16.86
CA GLU A 169 -7.71 -16.55 -16.93
C GLU A 169 -6.46 -17.40 -16.62
N ARG A 170 -5.31 -17.01 -17.19
CA ARG A 170 -4.02 -17.72 -17.10
C ARG A 170 -3.15 -17.29 -15.91
N ALA A 171 -3.52 -16.23 -15.21
CA ALA A 171 -2.71 -15.68 -14.13
C ALA A 171 -2.67 -16.61 -12.91
N GLU A 172 -1.47 -17.02 -12.52
CA GLU A 172 -1.21 -17.80 -11.30
C GLU A 172 -1.12 -16.90 -10.06
N ASP A 173 -0.75 -15.63 -10.23
CA ASP A 173 -0.64 -14.62 -9.18
C ASP A 173 -1.92 -13.78 -9.00
N PHE A 174 -3.08 -14.38 -9.35
CA PHE A 174 -4.37 -13.72 -9.23
C PHE A 174 -4.80 -13.60 -7.77
N HIS A 175 -5.13 -12.37 -7.38
CA HIS A 175 -5.74 -12.07 -6.09
C HIS A 175 -7.00 -11.27 -6.29
N SER A 176 -8.05 -11.61 -5.55
CA SER A 176 -9.23 -10.76 -5.45
C SER A 176 -9.68 -10.58 -4.01
N VAL A 177 -9.95 -9.32 -3.66
CA VAL A 177 -10.27 -8.94 -2.28
C VAL A 177 -11.37 -7.89 -2.27
N GLU A 178 -12.24 -7.98 -1.27
CA GLU A 178 -13.02 -6.84 -0.81
C GLU A 178 -12.10 -5.86 -0.09
N MET A 179 -12.23 -4.58 -0.41
CA MET A 179 -11.47 -3.51 0.24
C MET A 179 -12.08 -3.25 1.61
N THR A 180 -11.41 -3.76 2.65
CA THR A 180 -11.86 -3.65 4.04
C THR A 180 -10.83 -2.93 4.91
N GLN A 181 -11.30 -2.29 5.96
CA GLN A 181 -10.48 -1.84 7.09
C GLN A 181 -10.53 -2.87 8.21
N VAL A 182 -9.45 -2.99 8.98
CA VAL A 182 -9.41 -3.78 10.22
C VAL A 182 -9.39 -2.82 11.39
N LYS A 183 -10.35 -2.98 12.31
CA LYS A 183 -10.44 -2.21 13.55
C LYS A 183 -10.44 -3.15 14.74
N ILE A 184 -9.52 -2.89 15.66
CA ILE A 184 -9.29 -3.65 16.88
C ILE A 184 -9.03 -2.64 17.99
N GLU A 185 -9.75 -2.76 19.10
CA GLU A 185 -9.66 -1.81 20.23
C GLU A 185 -8.29 -1.86 20.91
N GLN A 186 -7.71 -3.05 21.04
CA GLN A 186 -6.40 -3.26 21.64
C GLN A 186 -5.56 -4.16 20.74
N TRP A 187 -4.39 -3.69 20.29
CA TRP A 187 -3.56 -4.46 19.33
C TRP A 187 -2.70 -5.54 19.96
N HIS A 188 -2.76 -5.73 21.27
CA HIS A 188 -2.00 -6.74 21.99
C HIS A 188 -2.85 -7.50 22.99
N ARG A 189 -2.43 -8.73 23.30
CA ARG A 189 -2.95 -9.55 24.39
C ARG A 189 -1.79 -10.33 25.00
N GLY A 190 -1.48 -10.02 26.26
CA GLY A 190 -0.33 -10.60 26.95
C GLY A 190 0.98 -10.31 26.21
N ARG A 191 1.69 -11.37 25.81
CA ARG A 191 2.97 -11.33 25.11
C ARG A 191 2.85 -11.26 23.59
N VAL A 192 1.64 -11.14 23.06
CA VAL A 192 1.40 -11.10 21.61
C VAL A 192 0.89 -9.73 21.19
N VAL A 193 1.45 -9.17 20.11
CA VAL A 193 1.04 -7.90 19.50
C VAL A 193 0.85 -8.03 18.00
N LEU A 194 -0.05 -7.25 17.43
CA LEU A 194 -0.32 -7.15 16.00
C LEU A 194 0.38 -5.92 15.38
N VAL A 195 0.86 -6.05 14.14
CA VAL A 195 1.43 -4.93 13.36
C VAL A 195 0.98 -4.97 11.89
N GLY A 196 0.92 -3.81 11.25
CA GLY A 196 0.52 -3.68 9.84
C GLY A 196 -0.94 -4.05 9.60
N ASP A 197 -1.22 -4.63 8.43
CA ASP A 197 -2.59 -4.99 8.04
C ASP A 197 -3.24 -6.05 8.96
N ALA A 198 -2.45 -6.77 9.76
CA ALA A 198 -2.96 -7.66 10.79
C ALA A 198 -3.63 -6.88 11.94
N ALA A 199 -3.18 -5.67 12.23
CA ALA A 199 -3.70 -4.82 13.31
C ALA A 199 -4.71 -3.78 12.82
N TYR A 200 -4.37 -3.07 11.74
CA TYR A 200 -5.01 -1.79 11.42
C TYR A 200 -5.00 -1.46 9.93
N CYS A 201 -5.32 -2.43 9.09
CA CYS A 201 -5.40 -2.23 7.64
C CYS A 201 -6.24 -0.98 7.31
N PRO A 202 -5.68 0.05 6.62
CA PRO A 202 -6.38 1.30 6.34
C PRO A 202 -7.28 1.22 5.08
N SER A 203 -7.45 0.03 4.50
CA SER A 203 -7.94 -0.24 3.14
C SER A 203 -6.95 0.14 2.02
N PRO A 204 -6.87 -0.65 0.93
CA PRO A 204 -6.02 -0.34 -0.22
C PRO A 204 -6.31 1.03 -0.86
N LEU A 205 -7.52 1.58 -0.67
CA LEU A 205 -7.89 2.89 -1.22
C LEU A 205 -7.18 4.07 -0.56
N SER A 206 -6.69 3.90 0.67
CA SER A 206 -5.87 4.92 1.33
C SER A 206 -4.49 5.05 0.69
N GLY A 207 -3.98 3.97 0.04
CA GLY A 207 -2.59 3.88 -0.39
C GLY A 207 -1.57 3.82 0.76
N MET A 208 -2.02 3.76 2.02
CA MET A 208 -1.17 3.92 3.20
C MET A 208 -0.72 2.61 3.85
N GLY A 209 -1.10 1.43 3.33
CA GLY A 209 -0.79 0.14 3.95
C GLY A 209 0.69 -0.06 4.25
N THR A 210 1.57 0.19 3.27
CA THR A 210 3.02 0.06 3.46
C THR A 210 3.58 1.11 4.43
N SER A 211 3.17 2.37 4.29
CA SER A 211 3.62 3.45 5.17
C SER A 211 3.21 3.24 6.63
N SER A 212 1.99 2.74 6.86
CA SER A 212 1.49 2.37 8.18
C SER A 212 2.22 1.16 8.75
N ALA A 213 2.48 0.13 7.94
CA ALA A 213 3.24 -1.04 8.37
C ALA A 213 4.68 -0.69 8.78
N VAL A 214 5.37 0.13 7.98
CA VAL A 214 6.75 0.56 8.28
C VAL A 214 6.80 1.46 9.51
N THR A 215 5.91 2.46 9.60
CA THR A 215 5.80 3.33 10.78
C THR A 215 5.52 2.51 12.05
N GLY A 216 4.56 1.60 11.97
CA GLY A 216 4.19 0.74 13.09
C GLY A 216 5.32 -0.18 13.53
N ALA A 217 6.01 -0.83 12.59
CA ALA A 217 7.17 -1.67 12.89
C ALA A 217 8.33 -0.89 13.52
N TYR A 218 8.58 0.33 13.03
CA TYR A 218 9.62 1.21 13.57
C TYR A 218 9.33 1.59 15.02
N VAL A 219 8.11 2.08 15.31
CA VAL A 219 7.72 2.46 16.68
C VAL A 219 7.73 1.24 17.60
N LEU A 220 7.16 0.11 17.18
CA LEU A 220 7.15 -1.11 17.99
C LEU A 220 8.58 -1.59 18.32
N GLY A 221 9.47 -1.56 17.34
CA GLY A 221 10.88 -1.90 17.54
C GLY A 221 11.57 -0.98 18.56
N GLN A 222 11.28 0.32 18.53
CA GLN A 222 11.80 1.26 19.54
C GLN A 222 11.24 1.00 20.93
N GLU A 223 9.93 0.81 21.08
CA GLU A 223 9.32 0.56 22.39
C GLU A 223 9.80 -0.75 23.00
N LEU A 224 9.93 -1.82 22.21
CA LEU A 224 10.53 -3.07 22.66
C LEU A 224 12.03 -2.90 22.99
N GLY A 225 12.76 -2.11 22.20
CA GLY A 225 14.17 -1.80 22.45
C GLY A 225 14.41 -1.10 23.79
N LYS A 226 13.53 -0.18 24.19
CA LYS A 226 13.57 0.49 25.51
C LYS A 226 13.40 -0.50 26.67
N ALA A 227 12.67 -1.60 26.45
CA ALA A 227 12.42 -2.65 27.44
C ALA A 227 13.32 -3.89 27.28
N ALA A 228 14.32 -3.86 26.38
CA ALA A 228 15.06 -5.05 25.96
C ALA A 228 15.70 -5.85 27.12
N SER A 229 16.23 -5.16 28.14
CA SER A 229 16.85 -5.82 29.30
C SER A 229 15.86 -6.48 30.26
N SER A 230 14.55 -6.30 30.05
CA SER A 230 13.51 -6.74 30.99
C SER A 230 12.28 -7.38 30.34
N LEU A 231 12.35 -7.77 29.06
CA LEU A 231 11.28 -8.47 28.33
C LEU A 231 10.85 -9.81 28.97
N GLY A 232 11.66 -10.38 29.86
CA GLY A 232 11.26 -11.52 30.69
C GLY A 232 10.06 -11.21 31.62
N ARG A 233 9.78 -9.93 31.92
CA ARG A 233 8.63 -9.50 32.72
C ARG A 233 7.46 -9.13 31.81
N LEU A 234 6.31 -9.78 32.03
CA LEU A 234 5.09 -9.52 31.25
C LEU A 234 4.66 -8.04 31.30
N GLU A 235 4.82 -7.39 32.46
CA GLU A 235 4.47 -5.98 32.63
C GLU A 235 5.27 -5.06 31.70
N ASP A 236 6.56 -5.33 31.49
CA ASP A 236 7.39 -4.48 30.62
C ASP A 236 7.07 -4.69 29.14
N VAL A 237 6.82 -5.95 28.75
CA VAL A 237 6.34 -6.29 27.39
C VAL A 237 5.03 -5.59 27.10
N THR A 238 4.10 -5.64 28.06
CA THR A 238 2.77 -5.03 27.92
C THR A 238 2.87 -3.51 27.85
N LYS A 239 3.70 -2.88 28.71
CA LYS A 239 3.98 -1.43 28.65
C LYS A 239 4.56 -0.99 27.30
N ALA A 240 5.46 -1.78 26.72
CA ALA A 240 6.00 -1.49 25.38
C ALA A 240 4.90 -1.54 24.32
N PHE A 241 3.99 -2.52 24.38
CA PHE A 241 2.86 -2.63 23.47
C PHE A 241 1.83 -1.50 23.65
N GLU A 242 1.53 -1.11 24.89
CA GLU A 242 0.65 0.03 25.20
C GLU A 242 1.23 1.35 24.69
N SER A 243 2.54 1.56 24.86
CA SER A 243 3.24 2.72 24.33
C SER A 243 3.15 2.77 22.80
N TYR A 244 3.45 1.65 22.13
CA TYR A 244 3.31 1.50 20.68
C TYR A 244 1.89 1.83 20.20
N ASP A 245 0.88 1.26 20.87
CA ASP A 245 -0.53 1.49 20.55
C ASP A 245 -0.87 2.99 20.66
N SER A 246 -0.50 3.63 21.78
CA SER A 246 -0.79 5.05 22.02
C SER A 246 -0.14 6.01 21.02
N ILE A 247 1.03 5.67 20.49
CA ILE A 247 1.78 6.49 19.53
C ILE A 247 1.22 6.31 18.12
N VAL A 248 0.93 5.07 17.71
CA VAL A 248 0.58 4.75 16.32
C VAL A 248 -0.92 4.88 16.05
N ARG A 249 -1.78 4.63 17.04
CA ARG A 249 -3.25 4.69 16.87
C ARG A 249 -3.76 6.00 16.31
N PRO A 250 -3.37 7.20 16.80
CA PRO A 250 -3.89 8.45 16.25
C PRO A 250 -3.55 8.62 14.76
N TYR A 251 -2.35 8.21 14.35
CA TYR A 251 -1.91 8.25 12.95
C TYR A 251 -2.75 7.30 12.08
N VAL A 252 -2.96 6.06 12.53
CA VAL A 252 -3.70 5.08 11.74
C VAL A 252 -5.19 5.41 11.69
N GLU A 253 -5.80 5.82 12.80
CA GLU A 253 -7.20 6.23 12.83
C GLU A 253 -7.44 7.45 11.94
N GLN A 254 -6.50 8.41 11.88
CA GLN A 254 -6.58 9.49 10.91
C GLN A 254 -6.66 8.95 9.47
N LYS A 255 -5.80 7.98 9.10
CA LYS A 255 -5.79 7.39 7.75
C LYS A 255 -6.99 6.50 7.45
N GLN A 256 -7.51 5.79 8.45
CA GLN A 256 -8.74 5.01 8.31
C GLN A 256 -9.98 5.91 8.17
N ASN A 257 -9.98 7.07 8.84
CA ASN A 257 -11.09 8.03 8.80
C ASN A 257 -10.95 9.09 7.70
N GLU A 258 -9.86 9.09 6.93
CA GLU A 258 -9.73 9.88 5.69
C GLU A 258 -10.70 9.33 4.63
N ILE A 259 -11.98 9.71 4.77
CA ILE A 259 -13.04 9.36 3.84
C ILE A 259 -12.78 10.10 2.53
N ILE A 260 -12.57 9.35 1.44
CA ILE A 260 -12.59 9.91 0.08
C ILE A 260 -13.90 10.70 -0.08
N PRO A 261 -13.85 12.03 -0.30
CA PRO A 261 -15.06 12.84 -0.35
C PRO A 261 -16.08 12.24 -1.33
N PRO A 262 -17.39 12.23 -1.03
CA PRO A 262 -18.38 11.53 -1.86
C PRO A 262 -18.35 11.94 -3.34
N TRP A 263 -18.01 13.20 -3.63
CA TRP A 263 -17.85 13.70 -4.99
C TRP A 263 -16.61 13.11 -5.69
N VAL A 264 -15.48 12.95 -4.99
CA VAL A 264 -14.27 12.27 -5.50
C VAL A 264 -14.57 10.81 -5.79
N ARG A 265 -15.27 10.12 -4.87
CA ARG A 265 -15.69 8.73 -5.08
C ARG A 265 -16.54 8.56 -6.34
N ARG A 266 -17.48 9.48 -6.59
CA ARG A 266 -18.32 9.51 -7.81
C ARG A 266 -17.52 9.77 -9.09
N MET A 267 -16.41 10.51 -9.00
CA MET A 267 -15.53 10.71 -10.15
C MET A 267 -14.66 9.49 -10.45
N ILE A 268 -14.17 8.79 -9.41
CA ILE A 268 -13.37 7.57 -9.59
C ILE A 268 -14.24 6.46 -10.20
N TRP A 269 -15.50 6.34 -9.74
CA TRP A 269 -16.46 5.32 -10.17
C TRP A 269 -17.74 5.92 -10.76
N PRO A 270 -17.68 6.39 -12.02
CA PRO A 270 -18.87 6.90 -12.70
C PRO A 270 -19.88 5.78 -12.98
N GLU A 271 -21.16 6.07 -12.80
CA GLU A 271 -22.24 5.12 -13.09
C GLU A 271 -22.63 5.10 -14.57
N SER A 272 -22.67 6.27 -15.20
CA SER A 272 -23.25 6.48 -16.53
C SER A 272 -22.21 6.97 -17.55
N ALA A 273 -22.52 6.81 -18.84
CA ALA A 273 -21.67 7.30 -19.92
C ALA A 273 -21.48 8.83 -19.86
N LEU A 274 -22.49 9.57 -19.41
CA LEU A 274 -22.37 11.00 -19.16
C LEU A 274 -21.40 11.28 -18.01
N GLY A 275 -21.47 10.50 -16.93
CA GLY A 275 -20.52 10.59 -15.80
C GLY A 275 -19.07 10.36 -16.25
N VAL A 276 -18.85 9.32 -17.06
CA VAL A 276 -17.52 9.04 -17.66
C VAL A 276 -17.02 10.24 -18.47
N LYS A 277 -17.85 10.81 -19.34
CA LYS A 277 -17.47 12.00 -20.13
C LYS A 277 -17.16 13.20 -19.25
N THR A 278 -17.93 13.44 -18.19
CA THR A 278 -17.66 14.53 -17.24
C THR A 278 -16.31 14.37 -16.56
N VAL A 279 -15.97 13.16 -16.11
CA VAL A 279 -14.66 12.85 -15.50
C VAL A 279 -13.54 13.04 -16.50
N GLN A 280 -13.68 12.54 -17.73
CA GLN A 280 -12.70 12.71 -18.79
C GLN A 280 -12.46 14.19 -19.12
N LEU A 281 -13.52 15.00 -19.21
CA LEU A 281 -13.42 16.44 -19.44
C LEU A 281 -12.75 17.16 -18.27
N ALA A 282 -13.11 16.83 -17.03
CA ALA A 282 -12.50 17.41 -15.84
C ALA A 282 -11.00 17.07 -15.76
N MET A 283 -10.63 15.81 -16.00
CA MET A 283 -9.23 15.37 -16.01
C MET A 283 -8.44 15.98 -17.17
N SER A 284 -9.03 16.10 -18.36
CA SER A 284 -8.41 16.77 -19.50
C SER A 284 -8.20 18.26 -19.24
N GLY A 285 -9.18 18.92 -18.62
CA GLY A 285 -9.08 20.32 -18.20
C GLY A 285 -8.01 20.54 -17.14
N LEU A 286 -7.93 19.64 -16.13
CA LEU A 286 -6.89 19.65 -15.12
C LEU A 286 -5.50 19.44 -15.75
N GLY A 287 -5.36 18.45 -16.63
CA GLY A 287 -4.12 18.19 -17.35
C GLY A 287 -3.69 19.38 -18.21
N TRP A 288 -4.62 20.01 -18.94
CA TRP A 288 -4.35 21.23 -19.69
C TRP A 288 -3.93 22.41 -18.80
N MET A 289 -4.59 22.59 -17.65
CA MET A 289 -4.26 23.63 -16.67
C MET A 289 -2.86 23.40 -16.08
N MET A 290 -2.54 22.17 -15.69
CA MET A 290 -1.23 21.80 -15.16
C MET A 290 -0.11 21.91 -16.21
N ASN A 291 -0.45 21.76 -17.49
CA ASN A 291 0.49 21.94 -18.60
C ASN A 291 0.69 23.42 -18.98
N ARG A 292 0.06 24.38 -18.29
CA ARG A 292 0.35 25.80 -18.50
C ARG A 292 1.70 26.14 -17.88
N GLU A 293 2.55 26.84 -18.66
CA GLU A 293 3.89 27.23 -18.21
C GLU A 293 3.90 27.98 -16.88
N VAL A 294 2.89 28.80 -16.60
CA VAL A 294 2.78 29.54 -15.34
C VAL A 294 2.62 28.60 -14.15
N VAL A 295 1.82 27.54 -14.28
CA VAL A 295 1.60 26.53 -13.24
C VAL A 295 2.85 25.67 -13.09
N GLN A 296 3.51 25.30 -14.19
CA GLN A 296 4.79 24.58 -14.15
C GLN A 296 5.89 25.38 -13.47
N ARG A 297 5.99 26.70 -13.73
CA ARG A 297 6.95 27.59 -13.08
C ARG A 297 6.64 27.81 -11.60
N TRP A 298 5.36 27.90 -11.24
CA TRP A 298 4.94 28.00 -9.84
C TRP A 298 5.24 26.70 -9.08
N ALA A 299 4.87 25.54 -9.64
CA ALA A 299 5.16 24.23 -9.05
C ALA A 299 6.66 23.99 -8.89
N LYS A 300 7.46 24.38 -9.89
CA LYS A 300 8.92 24.32 -9.79
C LYS A 300 9.45 25.21 -8.65
N ARG A 301 8.91 26.42 -8.47
CA ARG A 301 9.34 27.34 -7.40
C ARG A 301 9.02 26.78 -6.01
N VAL A 302 7.84 26.20 -5.81
CA VAL A 302 7.47 25.54 -4.55
C VAL A 302 8.42 24.36 -4.25
N GLN A 303 8.75 23.58 -5.28
CA GLN A 303 9.67 22.46 -5.15
C GLN A 303 11.11 22.92 -4.85
N ASP A 304 11.58 23.99 -5.49
CA ASP A 304 12.89 24.59 -5.21
C ASP A 304 12.94 25.13 -3.76
N GLU A 305 11.85 25.73 -3.25
CA GLU A 305 11.73 26.20 -1.84
C GLU A 305 11.70 25.04 -0.82
N GLU A 306 11.06 23.90 -1.13
CA GLU A 306 11.07 22.70 -0.29
C GLU A 306 12.45 22.02 -0.26
N ASP A 307 13.11 21.90 -1.42
CA ASP A 307 14.46 21.33 -1.53
C ASP A 307 15.49 22.23 -0.81
N GLU A 308 15.36 23.56 -0.87
CA GLU A 308 16.17 24.50 -0.07
C GLU A 308 15.88 24.38 1.44
N GLY A 309 14.61 24.23 1.84
CA GLY A 309 14.21 24.02 3.23
C GLY A 309 14.75 22.72 3.83
N LEU A 310 14.76 21.63 3.05
CA LEU A 310 15.35 20.35 3.45
C LEU A 310 16.89 20.44 3.58
N ALA A 311 17.55 21.18 2.69
CA ALA A 311 18.99 21.44 2.79
C ALA A 311 19.37 22.30 4.02
N PHE A 312 18.50 23.22 4.45
CA PHE A 312 18.69 23.99 5.67
C PHE A 312 18.57 23.14 6.95
N VAL A 313 17.73 22.09 6.94
CA VAL A 313 17.57 21.17 8.08
C VAL A 313 18.76 20.21 8.22
N GLU A 314 19.37 19.79 7.12
CA GLU A 314 20.63 19.00 7.15
C GLU A 314 21.86 19.83 7.59
N GLY A 315 21.76 21.16 7.63
CA GLY A 315 22.85 22.07 7.97
C GLY A 315 22.88 22.59 9.40
N SER A 316 21.88 22.31 10.24
CA SER A 316 21.81 22.80 11.62
C SER A 316 21.96 21.65 12.63
N ASP A 317 23.21 21.32 12.96
CA ASP A 317 23.56 20.64 14.21
C ASP A 317 23.26 21.59 15.38
N GLU A 318 22.03 21.57 15.90
CA GLU A 318 21.63 21.87 17.29
C GLU A 318 20.10 21.92 17.39
N LEU A 319 19.47 20.78 17.72
CA LEU A 319 18.03 20.73 18.07
C LEU A 319 17.86 20.98 19.57
N ASN A 320 17.69 22.26 19.93
CA ASN A 320 17.21 22.65 21.25
C ASN A 320 15.66 22.65 21.23
N ILE A 321 15.08 21.80 22.07
CA ILE A 321 13.63 21.62 22.21
C ILE A 321 13.05 22.84 22.93
N LEU A 322 12.18 23.61 22.27
CA LEU A 322 11.26 24.53 22.95
C LEU A 322 9.85 24.48 22.34
N HIS A 323 8.89 24.52 23.27
CA HIS A 323 7.46 24.27 23.14
C HIS A 323 6.63 25.46 22.57
N HIS A 324 5.52 25.10 21.89
CA HIS A 324 4.23 25.81 21.66
C HIS A 324 4.10 26.84 20.50
N PRO A 325 2.86 27.16 20.04
CA PRO A 325 1.72 26.30 19.68
C PRO A 325 1.01 26.71 18.34
N THR A 326 0.13 25.82 17.84
CA THR A 326 -0.98 26.05 16.89
C THR A 326 -0.72 26.77 15.55
N SER A 327 -0.74 26.01 14.45
CA SER A 327 -1.39 26.47 13.22
C SER A 327 -1.99 25.28 12.45
N THR A 328 -3.28 25.39 12.15
CA THR A 328 -4.01 24.54 11.22
C THR A 328 -3.44 24.74 9.81
N SER A 329 -2.80 23.71 9.25
CA SER A 329 -2.54 23.65 7.82
C SER A 329 -2.92 22.27 7.28
N THR A 330 -3.80 22.29 6.28
CA THR A 330 -4.20 21.13 5.48
C THR A 330 -3.06 20.85 4.50
N SER A 331 -2.28 19.78 4.73
CA SER A 331 -1.21 19.39 3.81
C SER A 331 -1.77 18.51 2.67
N VAL A 332 -1.53 18.95 1.44
CA VAL A 332 -1.71 18.14 0.22
C VAL A 332 -0.30 17.85 -0.29
N SER A 333 0.20 16.64 -0.04
CA SER A 333 1.51 16.21 -0.51
C SER A 333 1.44 15.79 -1.99
N LEU A 334 2.12 16.55 -2.85
CA LEU A 334 2.40 16.19 -4.25
C LEU A 334 3.92 16.05 -4.38
N HIS A 335 4.42 14.92 -4.86
CA HIS A 335 5.86 14.70 -5.08
C HIS A 335 6.21 14.59 -6.58
N ASN A 336 6.93 15.62 -7.03
CA ASN A 336 8.01 15.81 -8.02
C ASN A 336 8.05 15.13 -9.40
N ILE A 337 8.21 15.99 -10.43
CA ILE A 337 8.49 15.74 -11.86
C ILE A 337 9.74 16.55 -12.26
N ALA A 338 10.71 15.99 -12.99
CA ALA A 338 11.80 16.75 -13.64
C ALA A 338 11.85 16.52 -15.16
N HIS A 339 12.24 17.59 -15.89
CA HIS A 339 12.31 17.67 -17.35
C HIS A 339 13.70 17.27 -17.94
N PRO A 340 13.76 16.86 -19.23
CA PRO A 340 15.00 16.48 -19.92
C PRO A 340 15.72 17.68 -20.57
N GLN A 341 17.06 17.69 -20.54
CA GLN A 341 17.89 18.58 -21.37
C GLN A 341 18.32 17.94 -22.70
N SER A 342 18.41 18.79 -23.73
CA SER A 342 18.75 18.48 -25.12
C SER A 342 20.19 18.02 -25.37
N ARG A 343 20.36 17.18 -26.40
CA ARG A 343 21.60 16.59 -26.93
C ARG A 343 22.73 17.58 -27.26
N ARG A 344 23.98 17.22 -26.89
CA ARG A 344 25.21 17.42 -27.69
C ARG A 344 26.11 16.17 -27.55
N THR A 345 26.73 15.74 -28.64
CA THR A 345 27.62 14.55 -28.78
C THR A 345 29.12 14.97 -28.79
N PRO A 346 30.13 14.07 -28.89
CA PRO A 346 30.96 13.64 -27.76
C PRO A 346 32.47 13.92 -27.91
N SER A 347 33.22 13.90 -26.79
CA SER A 347 34.66 13.55 -26.77
C SER A 347 35.03 13.00 -25.37
N SER A 348 35.90 11.99 -25.32
CA SER A 348 36.37 11.27 -24.11
C SER A 348 37.87 11.52 -23.87
N PRO A 349 38.55 10.93 -22.86
CA PRO A 349 38.09 10.36 -21.57
C PRO A 349 38.93 10.83 -20.34
N SER A 350 38.33 10.80 -19.14
CA SER A 350 39.04 10.49 -17.86
C SER A 350 38.05 10.29 -16.71
N SER A 351 38.15 9.13 -16.03
CA SER A 351 37.49 8.76 -14.74
C SER A 351 37.96 9.66 -13.57
N PRO A 352 37.34 9.70 -12.36
CA PRO A 352 36.52 8.64 -11.72
C PRO A 352 35.27 9.06 -10.89
N SER A 353 34.43 8.03 -10.60
CA SER A 353 33.56 7.82 -9.41
C SER A 353 32.28 8.66 -9.14
N ILE A 354 31.29 7.95 -8.61
CA ILE A 354 30.12 8.35 -7.78
C ILE A 354 28.71 8.45 -8.45
N SER A 355 27.79 7.72 -7.79
CA SER A 355 26.32 7.79 -7.68
C SER A 355 25.42 7.56 -8.91
N LEU A 356 24.73 6.40 -8.90
CA LEU A 356 23.58 6.10 -9.77
C LEU A 356 22.29 6.18 -8.94
N LEU A 357 21.81 7.39 -8.69
CA LEU A 357 20.43 7.64 -8.25
C LEU A 357 19.53 7.64 -9.49
N ARG A 358 18.87 6.50 -9.75
CA ARG A 358 17.77 6.40 -10.72
C ARG A 358 16.56 7.18 -10.19
N ARG A 359 16.25 8.33 -10.78
CA ARG A 359 15.00 9.07 -10.51
C ARG A 359 13.92 8.64 -11.51
N THR A 360 12.88 7.99 -10.99
CA THR A 360 11.61 7.71 -11.66
C THR A 360 10.72 8.95 -11.52
N PHE A 361 10.21 9.51 -12.62
CA PHE A 361 9.20 10.59 -12.58
C PHE A 361 7.80 10.03 -12.83
N ALA A 362 6.73 10.83 -12.90
CA ALA A 362 5.36 10.39 -13.23
C ALA A 362 4.69 11.46 -14.11
N VAL A 363 4.20 11.10 -15.30
CA VAL A 363 3.36 11.99 -16.13
C VAL A 363 2.11 11.21 -16.54
N LEU A 364 0.93 11.66 -16.11
CA LEU A 364 -0.35 11.03 -16.45
C LEU A 364 -0.68 11.33 -17.92
N HIS A 365 -0.59 10.33 -18.80
CA HIS A 365 -0.98 10.46 -20.21
C HIS A 365 -2.38 9.89 -20.40
N LEU A 366 -3.37 10.75 -20.66
CA LEU A 366 -4.75 10.36 -20.96
C LEU A 366 -4.89 10.16 -22.47
N THR A 367 -5.21 8.94 -22.91
CA THR A 367 -5.49 8.64 -24.32
C THR A 367 -7.00 8.58 -24.56
N THR A 368 -7.48 9.47 -25.44
CA THR A 368 -8.83 9.46 -25.98
C THR A 368 -8.87 8.55 -27.21
N HIS A 369 -9.66 7.49 -27.19
CA HIS A 369 -10.11 6.84 -28.43
C HIS A 369 -11.61 7.11 -28.58
N ALA A 370 -11.97 7.65 -29.75
CA ALA A 370 -13.30 8.08 -30.14
C ALA A 370 -14.22 6.90 -30.48
#